data_AF-A0A9J6FMS2-F1
#
_entry.id   AF-A0A9J6FMS2-F1
#
_cell.length_a   1.000
_cell.length_b   1.000
_cell.length_c   1.000
_cell.angle_alpha   90.00
_cell.angle_beta   90.00
_cell.angle_gamma   90.00
#
_symmetry.space_group_name_H-M   'P 1'
#
loop_
_entity.id
_entity.type
_entity.pdbx_description
1 polymer ?
#
loop_
_entity_poly.entity_id
_entity_poly.type
_entity_poly.pdbx_seq_one_letter_code
_entity_poly.pdbx_strand_id
1 'polypeptide(L)' 'MNELKMVLREIFSQGVEFYMLTTDAWTSRAGDSYVSVTVHMLDRNFVQRAFPLACKAIPEGHTADTYPAFAFKRS' A
#
# COMPACT_ATOMS: atom_id res chain seq x y z
N MET A 1 4.89 -10.30 -8.84
CA MET A 1 4.70 -10.02 -7.40
C MET A 1 5.93 -10.32 -6.52
N ASN A 2 6.83 -11.25 -6.91
CA ASN A 2 8.08 -11.50 -6.17
C ASN A 2 9.14 -10.41 -6.32
N GLU A 3 9.28 -9.80 -7.50
CA GLU A 3 10.29 -8.76 -7.76
C GLU A 3 10.06 -7.48 -6.94
N LEU A 4 8.82 -7.00 -6.86
CA LEU A 4 8.49 -5.82 -6.05
C LEU A 4 8.81 -6.07 -4.56
N LYS A 5 8.50 -7.27 -4.04
CA LYS A 5 8.84 -7.64 -2.67
C LYS A 5 10.35 -7.68 -2.44
N MET A 6 11.13 -8.13 -3.42
CA MET A 6 12.59 -8.09 -3.35
C MET A 6 13.12 -6.67 -3.32
N VAL A 7 12.66 -5.80 -4.22
CA VAL A 7 13.08 -4.38 -4.26
C VAL A 7 12.73 -3.67 -2.96
N LEU A 8 11.51 -3.87 -2.45
CA LEU A 8 11.11 -3.26 -1.18
C LEU A 8 11.97 -3.79 -0.02
N ARG A 9 12.25 -5.09 0.05
CA ARG A 9 13.13 -5.67 1.07
C ARG A 9 14.52 -5.03 1.06
N GLU A 10 15.08 -4.80 -0.12
CA GLU A 10 16.37 -4.13 -0.26
C GLU A 10 16.30 -2.66 0.17
N ILE A 11 15.25 -1.94 -0.20
CA ILE A 11 15.10 -0.55 0.26
C ILE A 11 14.93 -0.48 1.78
N PHE A 12 14.12 -1.37 2.36
CA PHE A 12 13.91 -1.43 3.82
C PHE A 12 15.17 -1.92 4.57
N SER A 13 16.00 -2.78 3.97
CA SER A 13 17.27 -3.23 4.58
C SER A 13 18.30 -2.11 4.66
N GLN A 14 18.20 -1.10 3.79
CA GLN A 14 19.05 0.09 3.79
C GLN A 14 18.71 1.11 4.89
N GLY A 15 17.84 0.79 5.84
CA GLY A 15 17.59 1.62 7.02
C GLY A 15 16.71 2.83 6.70
N VAL A 16 15.44 2.55 6.43
CA VAL A 16 14.39 3.56 6.27
C VAL A 16 13.99 4.07 7.65
N GLU A 17 14.29 5.32 7.93
CA GLU A 17 13.99 5.92 9.24
C GLU A 17 12.50 6.28 9.38
N PHE A 18 11.90 6.80 8.31
CA PHE A 18 10.50 7.22 8.28
C PHE A 18 9.81 6.76 6.99
N TYR A 19 8.57 6.28 7.14
CA TYR A 19 7.68 5.98 6.03
C TYR A 19 6.25 6.43 6.36
N MET A 20 5.47 6.70 5.32
CA MET A 20 4.05 7.03 5.41
C MET A 20 3.27 6.06 4.53
N LEU A 21 2.06 5.72 4.95
CA LEU A 21 1.11 4.97 4.14
C LEU A 21 -0.04 5.89 3.74
N THR A 22 -0.41 5.86 2.47
CA THR A 22 -1.67 6.46 2.00
C THR A 22 -2.59 5.34 1.56
N THR A 23 -3.84 5.43 2.02
CA THR A 23 -4.93 4.59 1.52
C THR A 23 -5.81 5.46 0.64
N ASP A 24 -6.11 4.99 -0.57
CA ASP A 24 -7.05 5.63 -1.48
C ASP A 24 -8.18 4.65 -1.78
N ALA A 25 -9.43 5.11 -1.66
CA ALA A 25 -10.61 4.32 -1.91
C ALA A 25 -11.54 5.07 -2.87
N TRP A 26 -11.96 4.39 -3.93
CA TRP A 26 -12.79 4.99 -4.98
C TRP A 26 -13.78 3.96 -5.54
N THR A 27 -14.81 4.46 -6.22
CA THR A 27 -15.76 3.65 -6.99
C THR A 27 -15.54 3.94 -8.47
N SER A 28 -15.41 2.89 -9.28
CA SER A 28 -15.24 2.99 -10.73
C SER A 28 -16.52 3.50 -11.38
N ARG A 29 -16.40 3.89 -12.66
CA ARG A 29 -17.57 4.26 -13.47
C ARG A 29 -18.55 3.08 -13.69
N ALA A 30 -18.07 1.85 -13.53
CA ALA A 30 -18.88 0.64 -13.61
C ALA A 30 -19.57 0.28 -12.27
N GLY A 31 -19.31 1.04 -11.20
CA GLY A 31 -19.87 0.80 -9.87
C GLY A 31 -19.02 -0.10 -8.98
N ASP A 32 -17.87 -0.58 -9.45
CA ASP A 32 -16.97 -1.41 -8.66
C ASP A 32 -16.15 -0.56 -7.69
N SER A 33 -16.14 -0.93 -6.42
CA SER A 33 -15.33 -0.23 -5.42
C SER A 33 -13.94 -0.84 -5.25
N TYR A 34 -12.95 0.02 -5.01
CA TYR A 34 -11.57 -0.36 -4.83
C TYR A 34 -10.94 0.34 -3.63
N VAL A 35 -9.91 -0.30 -3.08
CA VAL A 35 -8.97 0.32 -2.16
C VAL A 35 -7.54 0.02 -2.60
N SER A 36 -6.68 1.02 -2.48
CA SER A 36 -5.24 0.88 -2.67
C SER A 36 -4.48 1.35 -1.43
N VAL A 37 -3.30 0.76 -1.23
CA VAL A 37 -2.33 1.19 -0.22
C VAL A 37 -1.02 1.47 -0.92
N THR A 38 -0.46 2.66 -0.68
CA THR A 38 0.84 3.08 -1.21
C THR A 38 1.75 3.47 -0.05
N VAL A 39 2.98 2.98 -0.06
CA VAL A 39 4.02 3.45 0.87
C VAL A 39 4.81 4.58 0.25
N HIS A 40 5.08 5.60 1.05
CA HIS A 40 5.91 6.75 0.73
C HIS A 40 7.08 6.79 1.69
N MET A 41 8.25 7.09 1.17
CA MET A 41 9.48 7.14 1.96
C MET A 41 10.46 8.14 1.37
N LEU A 42 11.34 8.65 2.22
CA LEU A 42 12.52 9.40 1.80
C LEU A 42 13.72 8.47 1.93
N ASP A 43 14.51 8.34 0.85
CA ASP A 43 15.78 7.64 0.95
C ASP A 43 16.89 8.53 1.53
N ARG A 44 18.07 7.95 1.73
CA ARG A 44 19.23 8.65 2.32
C ARG A 44 19.72 9.85 1.49
N ASN A 45 19.34 9.91 0.22
CA ASN A 45 19.67 11.03 -0.67
C ASN A 45 18.53 12.07 -0.71
N PHE A 46 17.59 11.98 0.24
CA PHE A 46 16.41 12.84 0.31
C PHE A 46 15.51 12.76 -0.94
N VAL A 47 15.57 11.63 -1.65
CA VAL A 47 14.70 11.39 -2.81
C VAL A 47 13.43 10.70 -2.33
N GLN A 48 12.28 11.31 -2.62
CA GLN A 48 10.99 10.72 -2.35
C GLN A 48 10.72 9.54 -3.28
N ARG A 49 10.31 8.42 -2.68
CA ARG A 49 9.89 7.21 -3.39
C ARG A 49 8.49 6.81 -2.94
N ALA A 50 7.70 6.33 -3.88
CA ALA A 50 6.36 5.82 -3.62
C ALA A 50 6.16 4.48 -4.32
N PHE A 51 5.62 3.49 -3.60
CA PHE A 51 5.39 2.15 -4.12
C PHE A 51 3.97 1.68 -3.81
N PRO A 52 3.17 1.30 -4.83
CA PRO A 52 1.87 0.70 -4.60
C PRO A 52 2.08 -0.70 -4.00
N LEU A 53 1.58 -0.92 -2.78
CA LEU A 53 1.71 -2.19 -2.07
C LEU A 53 0.56 -3.15 -2.39
N ALA A 54 -0.65 -2.60 -2.51
CA ALA A 54 -1.84 -3.36 -2.81
C ALA A 54 -2.87 -2.49 -3.53
N CYS A 55 -3.64 -3.10 -4.43
CA CYS A 55 -4.86 -2.56 -5.00
C CYS A 55 -5.85 -3.71 -5.12
N LYS A 56 -7.04 -3.58 -4.54
CA LYS A 56 -8.04 -4.65 -4.51
C LYS A 56 -9.44 -4.09 -4.64
N ALA A 57 -10.30 -4.86 -5.30
CA ALA A 57 -11.73 -4.62 -5.28
C ALA A 57 -12.30 -4.91 -3.88
N ILE A 58 -13.26 -4.08 -3.45
CA ILE A 58 -14.08 -4.29 -2.25
C ILE A 58 -15.49 -4.57 -2.73
N PRO A 59 -15.88 -5.84 -2.88
CA PRO A 59 -17.17 -6.19 -3.47
C PRO A 59 -18.37 -5.87 -2.58
N GLU A 60 -18.23 -5.89 -1.24
CA GLU A 60 -19.35 -5.61 -0.32
C GLU A 60 -18.90 -4.95 0.99
N GLY A 61 -19.67 -3.95 1.46
CA GLY A 61 -19.56 -3.35 2.80
C GLY A 61 -18.35 -2.43 3.01
N HIS A 62 -18.57 -1.11 2.93
CA HIS A 62 -17.58 -0.07 3.27
C HIS A 62 -17.50 0.20 4.78
N THR A 63 -17.47 -0.84 5.61
CA THR A 63 -17.35 -0.68 7.06
C THR A 63 -15.89 -0.58 7.49
N ALA A 64 -15.65 0.03 8.65
CA ALA A 64 -14.32 0.11 9.26
C ALA A 64 -13.71 -1.28 9.54
N ASP A 65 -14.49 -2.36 9.47
CA ASP A 65 -14.03 -3.74 9.66
C ASP A 65 -13.49 -4.39 8.37
N THR A 66 -13.93 -3.91 7.20
CA THR A 66 -13.47 -4.44 5.89
C THR A 66 -12.10 -3.89 5.51
N TYR A 67 -11.76 -2.65 5.92
CA TYR A 67 -10.50 -1.98 5.57
C TYR A 67 -9.23 -2.52 6.28
N PRO A 68 -9.23 -2.86 7.60
CA PRO A 68 -8.04 -3.31 8.32
C PRO A 68 -7.52 -4.68 7.88
N ALA A 69 -8.40 -5.56 7.38
CA ALA A 69 -8.03 -6.87 6.86
C ALA A 69 -7.07 -6.79 5.65
N PHE A 70 -6.97 -5.62 5.00
CA PHE A 70 -6.05 -5.36 3.90
C PHE A 70 -4.64 -4.91 4.34
N ALA A 71 -4.51 -4.26 5.50
CA ALA A 71 -3.25 -3.63 5.91
C ALA A 71 -2.31 -4.57 6.68
N PHE A 72 -2.84 -5.54 7.44
CA PHE A 72 -2.03 -6.38 8.33
C PHE A 72 -2.57 -7.81 8.47
N LYS A 73 -2.55 -8.62 7.41
CA LYS A 73 -2.55 -10.08 7.63
C LYS A 73 -1.14 -10.49 8.06
N ARG A 74 -0.95 -10.75 9.36
CA ARG A 74 0.29 -11.36 9.89
C ARG A 74 0.55 -12.66 9.12
N SER A 75 1.72 -12.74 8.49
CA SER A 75 2.29 -13.95 7.88
C SER A 75 2.66 -14.95 8.96
#